data_AF-A0AAD4C8P9-F1
#
_entry.id   AF-A0AAD4C8P9-F1
#
_cell.length_a   1.000
_cell.length_b   1.000
_cell.length_c   1.000
_cell.angle_alpha   90.00
_cell.angle_beta   90.00
_cell.angle_gamma   90.00
#
_symmetry.space_group_name_H-M   'P 1'
#
loop_
_entity.id
_entity.type
_entity.pdbx_description
1 polymer ?
#
loop_
_entity_poly.entity_id
_entity_poly.type
_entity_poly.pdbx_seq_one_letter_code
_entity_poly.pdbx_strand_id
1 'polypeptide(L)'
;MKRAKANNLASMLPKDRQWQKDESQTSRQSMLEPHLQPVAPKERTIPLPYTDDRFHEAAIQWIITTDQPISALEHPAFKNMINIAARATNGVRLPGRR
;
A
#
# COMPACT_ATOMS: atom_id res chain seq x y z
N MET A 1 -40.17 34.60 -1.24
CA MET A 1 -38.88 33.89 -1.15
C MET A 1 -38.28 33.59 -2.54
N LYS A 2 -37.73 34.59 -3.26
CA LYS A 2 -37.26 34.35 -4.64
C LYS A 2 -35.98 35.11 -5.04
N ARG A 3 -35.02 35.25 -4.12
CA ARG A 3 -33.72 35.92 -4.41
C ARG A 3 -32.46 35.16 -3.95
N ALA A 4 -32.59 34.19 -3.03
CA ALA A 4 -31.44 33.42 -2.52
C ALA A 4 -31.04 32.20 -3.39
N LYS A 5 -32.02 31.54 -4.05
CA LYS A 5 -31.76 30.33 -4.87
C LYS A 5 -30.91 30.59 -6.13
N ALA A 6 -30.93 31.80 -6.67
CA ALA A 6 -30.24 32.12 -7.93
C ALA A 6 -28.72 32.30 -7.78
N ASN A 7 -28.20 32.42 -6.55
CA ASN A 7 -26.81 32.81 -6.29
C ASN A 7 -25.99 31.72 -5.55
N ASN A 8 -26.48 30.47 -5.46
CA ASN A 8 -25.82 29.40 -4.69
C ASN A 8 -25.44 29.82 -3.25
N LEU A 9 -26.23 30.70 -2.63
CA LEU A 9 -25.94 31.19 -1.29
C LEU A 9 -26.39 30.14 -0.27
N ALA A 10 -25.42 29.62 0.49
CA ALA A 10 -25.70 28.72 1.60
C ALA A 10 -26.56 29.43 2.66
N SER A 11 -27.65 28.78 3.09
CA SER A 11 -28.51 29.32 4.14
C SER A 11 -27.75 29.37 5.47
N MET A 12 -27.53 30.58 5.99
CA MET A 12 -26.87 30.81 7.30
C MET A 12 -27.88 30.98 8.43
N LEU A 13 -29.15 30.65 8.20
CA LEU A 13 -30.17 30.71 9.25
C LEU A 13 -29.77 29.76 10.39
N PRO A 14 -29.89 30.18 11.66
CA PRO A 14 -29.45 29.36 12.80
C PRO A 14 -30.04 27.94 12.78
N LYS A 15 -31.32 27.81 12.42
CA LYS A 15 -32.03 26.53 12.32
C LYS A 15 -31.43 25.58 11.27
N ASP A 16 -31.13 26.09 10.08
CA ASP A 16 -30.56 25.27 8.99
C ASP A 16 -29.12 24.83 9.33
N ARG A 17 -28.38 25.68 10.04
CA ARG A 17 -27.02 25.39 10.49
C ARG A 17 -26.97 24.36 11.63
N GLN A 18 -28.00 24.32 12.48
CA GLN A 18 -28.17 23.27 13.48
C GLN A 18 -28.46 21.93 12.81
N TRP A 19 -29.41 21.89 11.87
CA TRP A 19 -29.75 20.66 11.13
C TRP A 19 -28.54 20.03 10.43
N GLN A 20 -27.72 20.84 9.76
CA GLN A 20 -26.49 20.37 9.13
C GLN A 20 -25.47 19.81 10.14
N LYS A 21 -25.37 20.41 11.33
CA LYS A 21 -24.50 19.90 12.39
C LYS A 21 -25.02 18.56 12.92
N ASP A 22 -26.32 18.43 13.12
CA ASP A 22 -26.95 17.21 13.63
C ASP A 22 -26.86 16.06 12.60
N GLU A 23 -27.06 16.32 11.30
CA GLU A 23 -26.79 15.35 10.21
C GLU A 23 -25.32 14.95 10.15
N SER A 24 -24.40 15.90 10.31
CA SER A 24 -22.95 15.63 10.29
C SER A 24 -22.48 14.83 11.51
N GLN A 25 -23.15 14.96 12.66
CA GLN A 25 -22.87 14.17 13.86
C GLN A 25 -23.47 12.77 13.80
N THR A 26 -24.66 12.63 13.20
CA THR A 26 -25.33 11.33 13.01
C THR A 26 -24.57 10.44 12.00
N SER A 27 -23.83 11.06 11.08
CA SER A 27 -23.04 10.38 10.04
C SER A 27 -21.60 10.06 10.44
N ARG A 28 -21.20 10.27 11.70
CA ARG A 28 -19.89 9.83 12.20
C ARG A 28 -19.94 8.32 12.39
N GLN A 29 -19.34 7.58 11.47
CA GLN A 29 -19.03 6.17 11.70
C GLN A 29 -18.29 6.04 13.03
N SER A 30 -18.87 5.28 13.97
CA SER A 30 -18.15 4.78 15.13
C SER A 30 -16.92 4.05 14.63
N MET A 31 -15.76 4.33 15.23
CA MET A 31 -14.47 3.79 14.83
C MET A 31 -14.55 2.28 14.53
N LEU A 32 -13.90 1.85 13.44
CA LEU A 32 -13.87 0.46 12.96
C LEU A 32 -13.12 -0.52 13.89
N GLU A 33 -12.64 -0.04 15.04
CA GLU A 33 -11.86 -0.78 16.03
C GLU A 33 -12.50 -2.09 16.55
N PRO A 34 -13.83 -2.23 16.75
CA PRO A 34 -14.40 -3.40 17.44
C PRO A 34 -14.14 -4.75 16.76
N HIS A 35 -13.85 -4.75 15.45
CA HIS A 35 -13.62 -5.97 14.65
C HIS A 35 -12.18 -6.13 14.17
N LEU A 36 -11.30 -5.17 14.46
CA LEU A 36 -9.90 -5.25 14.08
C LEU A 36 -9.18 -6.12 15.11
N GLN A 37 -8.87 -7.36 14.74
CA GLN A 37 -7.93 -8.16 15.53
C GLN A 37 -6.52 -7.57 15.35
N PRO A 38 -5.77 -7.32 16.43
CA PRO A 38 -4.35 -7.00 16.33
C PRO A 38 -3.68 -8.14 15.57
N VAL A 39 -3.26 -7.86 14.34
CA VAL A 39 -2.42 -8.80 13.60
C VAL A 39 -1.14 -8.85 14.41
N ALA A 40 -0.91 -9.96 15.12
CA ALA A 40 0.38 -10.23 15.73
C ALA A 40 1.46 -9.85 14.71
N PRO A 41 2.55 -9.17 15.09
CA PRO A 41 3.62 -8.89 14.17
C PRO A 41 4.19 -10.24 13.74
N LYS A 42 3.57 -10.85 12.74
CA LYS A 42 4.24 -11.76 11.83
C LYS A 42 5.48 -10.98 11.47
N GLU A 43 6.62 -11.64 11.60
CA GLU A 43 7.93 -11.21 11.15
C GLU A 43 7.85 -10.93 9.64
N ARG A 44 7.08 -9.90 9.30
CA ARG A 44 7.09 -9.19 8.05
C ARG A 44 8.38 -8.44 8.22
N THR A 45 9.48 -9.07 7.85
CA THR A 45 10.70 -8.36 7.49
C THR A 45 10.20 -7.20 6.65
N ILE A 46 10.16 -5.99 7.22
CA ILE A 46 9.65 -4.82 6.50
C ILE A 46 10.54 -4.78 5.27
N PRO A 47 10.03 -5.11 4.07
CA PRO A 47 10.91 -5.32 2.94
C PRO A 47 11.59 -3.98 2.72
N LEU A 48 12.92 -3.99 2.74
CA LEU A 48 13.69 -2.80 2.41
C LEU A 48 13.13 -2.25 1.08
N PRO A 49 12.86 -0.94 0.99
CA PRO A 49 12.28 -0.37 -0.21
C PRO A 49 13.18 -0.66 -1.40
N TYR A 50 12.56 -0.99 -2.52
CA TYR A 50 13.26 -1.19 -3.78
C TYR A 50 13.96 0.11 -4.21
N THR A 51 15.22 0.00 -4.59
CA THR A 51 16.00 1.04 -5.27
C THR A 51 16.88 0.33 -6.29
N ASP A 52 17.08 0.92 -7.47
CA ASP A 52 17.87 0.30 -8.55
C ASP A 52 19.30 -0.02 -8.09
N ASP A 53 19.94 0.86 -7.32
CA ASP A 53 21.31 0.66 -6.81
C ASP A 53 21.42 -0.59 -5.92
N ARG A 54 20.51 -0.74 -4.95
CA ARG A 54 20.50 -1.92 -4.07
C ARG A 54 20.19 -3.21 -4.82
N PHE A 55 19.27 -3.14 -5.79
CA PHE A 55 18.97 -4.30 -6.62
C PHE A 55 20.21 -4.71 -7.43
N HIS A 56 20.93 -3.73 -7.99
CA HIS A 56 22.15 -3.96 -8.75
C HIS A 56 23.27 -4.55 -7.86
N GLU A 57 23.50 -3.99 -6.68
CA GLU A 57 24.47 -4.54 -5.72
C GLU A 57 24.13 -5.98 -5.32
N ALA A 58 22.87 -6.26 -5.00
CA ALA A 58 22.41 -7.60 -4.65
C ALA A 58 22.57 -8.58 -5.83
N ALA A 59 22.31 -8.14 -7.06
CA ALA A 59 22.50 -8.95 -8.27
C ALA A 59 23.98 -9.27 -8.50
N ILE A 60 24.89 -8.30 -8.35
CA ILE A 60 26.34 -8.52 -8.44
C ILE A 60 26.80 -9.54 -7.39
N GLN A 61 26.40 -9.36 -6.14
CA GLN A 61 26.75 -10.28 -5.05
C GLN A 61 26.25 -11.69 -5.33
N TRP A 62 25.02 -11.83 -5.83
CA TRP A 62 24.46 -13.12 -6.22
C TRP A 62 25.28 -13.80 -7.33
N ILE A 63 25.67 -13.06 -8.37
CA ILE A 63 26.50 -13.58 -9.47
C ILE A 63 27.85 -14.08 -8.96
N ILE A 64 28.55 -13.29 -8.14
CA ILE A 64 29.87 -13.64 -7.61
C ILE A 64 29.79 -14.87 -6.70
N THR A 65 28.81 -14.91 -5.81
CA THR A 65 28.66 -16.00 -4.82
C THR A 65 28.23 -17.33 -5.43
N THR A 66 27.56 -17.29 -6.58
CA THR A 66 27.05 -18.49 -7.26
C THR A 66 27.79 -18.83 -8.54
N ASP A 67 28.87 -18.10 -8.85
CA ASP A 67 29.70 -18.24 -10.05
C ASP A 67 28.88 -18.27 -11.35
N GLN A 68 27.90 -17.36 -11.44
CA GLN A 68 27.03 -17.26 -12.62
C GLN A 68 27.65 -16.37 -13.69
N PRO A 69 27.35 -16.60 -14.98
CA PRO A 69 27.74 -15.67 -16.02
C PRO A 69 26.92 -14.37 -15.90
N ILE A 70 27.49 -13.25 -16.35
CA ILE A 70 26.80 -11.94 -16.38
C ILE A 70 25.49 -12.02 -17.21
N SER A 71 25.47 -12.86 -18.25
CA SER A 71 24.29 -13.13 -19.07
C SER A 71 23.11 -13.77 -18.31
N ALA A 72 23.31 -14.27 -17.09
CA ALA A 72 22.23 -14.80 -16.25
C ALA A 72 21.16 -13.75 -15.94
N LEU A 73 21.53 -12.46 -15.83
CA LEU A 73 20.56 -11.36 -15.61
C LEU A 73 19.67 -11.11 -16.83
N GLU A 74 20.14 -11.44 -18.03
CA GLU A 74 19.39 -11.26 -19.26
C GLU A 74 18.42 -12.41 -19.51
N HIS A 75 18.65 -13.55 -18.87
CA HIS A 75 17.92 -14.79 -19.08
C HIS A 75 16.41 -14.61 -18.80
N PRO A 76 15.51 -15.02 -19.72
CA PRO A 76 14.08 -14.77 -19.59
C PRO A 76 13.47 -15.42 -18.33
N ALA A 77 13.98 -16.59 -17.91
CA ALA A 77 13.50 -17.24 -16.68
C ALA A 77 13.85 -16.43 -15.41
N PHE A 78 15.03 -15.80 -15.37
CA PHE A 78 15.43 -14.95 -14.25
C PHE A 78 14.54 -13.71 -14.16
N LYS A 79 14.32 -13.02 -15.29
CA LYS A 79 13.39 -11.88 -15.39
C LYS A 79 11.97 -12.27 -14.95
N ASN A 80 11.48 -13.43 -15.36
CA ASN A 80 10.17 -13.93 -14.96
C ASN A 80 10.09 -14.17 -13.43
N MET A 81 11.13 -14.77 -12.84
CA MET A 81 11.20 -14.98 -11.39
C MET A 81 11.12 -13.65 -10.61
N ILE A 82 11.86 -12.62 -11.05
CA ILE A 82 11.82 -11.28 -10.43
C ILE A 82 10.43 -10.64 -10.60
N ASN A 83 9.82 -10.73 -11.78
CA ASN A 83 8.47 -10.20 -12.02
C ASN A 83 7.41 -10.86 -11.12
N ILE A 84 7.52 -12.18 -10.88
CA ILE A 84 6.64 -12.89 -9.95
C ILE A 84 6.88 -12.40 -8.51
N ALA A 85 8.15 -12.30 -8.10
CA ALA A 85 8.54 -11.84 -6.78
C ALA A 85 8.08 -10.39 -6.48
N ALA A 86 8.21 -9.48 -7.45
CA ALA A 86 7.83 -8.08 -7.32
C ALA A 86 6.33 -7.87 -7.09
N ARG A 87 5.49 -8.84 -7.50
CA ARG A 87 4.03 -8.81 -7.28
C ARG A 87 3.61 -9.36 -5.92
N ALA A 88 4.54 -9.90 -5.13
CA ALA A 88 4.22 -10.50 -3.84
C ALA A 88 3.96 -9.43 -2.77
N THR A 89 2.76 -9.41 -2.22
CA THR A 89 2.34 -8.43 -1.19
C THR A 89 2.97 -8.68 0.19
N ASN A 90 3.36 -9.93 0.47
CA ASN A 90 3.87 -10.35 1.78
C ASN A 90 5.32 -10.89 1.70
N GLY A 91 6.09 -10.45 0.71
CA GLY A 91 7.42 -10.99 0.42
C GLY A 91 7.38 -12.40 -0.21
N VAL A 92 8.56 -12.96 -0.48
CA VAL A 92 8.72 -14.27 -1.13
C VAL A 92 9.30 -15.28 -0.15
N ARG A 93 8.67 -16.46 -0.05
CA ARG A 93 9.20 -17.61 0.70
C ARG A 93 9.97 -18.53 -0.23
N LEU A 94 11.29 -18.61 -0.04
CA LEU A 94 12.13 -19.55 -0.77
C LEU A 94 12.05 -20.95 -0.12
N PRO A 95 11.97 -22.03 -0.92
CA PRO A 95 12.07 -23.38 -0.38
C PRO A 95 13.46 -23.58 0.23
N GLY A 96 13.50 -24.11 1.46
CA GLY A 96 14.77 -24.48 2.09
C GLY A 96 15.44 -25.65 1.38
N ARG A 97 16.77 -25.78 1.51
CA ARG A 97 17.47 -27.02 1.15
C ARG A 97 16.92 -28.15 2.01
N ARG A 98 16.60 -29.29 1.38
CA ARG A 98 16.44 -30.57 2.07
C ARG A 98 17.81 -31.16 2.39
#